data_AF-F8NWS9-F1
#
_entry.id   AF-F8NWS9-F1
#
_cell.length_a   1.000
_cell.length_b   1.000
_cell.length_c   1.000
_cell.angle_alpha   90.00
_cell.angle_beta   90.00
_cell.angle_gamma   90.00
#
_symmetry.space_group_name_H-M   'P 1'
#
loop_
_entity.id
_entity.type
_entity.pdbx_description
1 polymer ?
#
loop_
_entity_poly.entity_id
_entity_poly.type
_entity_poly.pdbx_seq_one_letter_code
_entity_poly.pdbx_strand_id
1 'polypeptide(L)'
;MPYIKAHCHPFLFALITVCAMAELGLTAFLINDSNEKHNWPNQRYQSLVILMEFNAVWTTVFGAAYMLWVVDGAVHVLAGIASSVVWLGMTCVLWGTAAGVMHQTRIGGACTATLSGCRETLTVEILSWVEFGLCLLTLIGTCLWVRTNRRNHVSDSRRLV
;
A
#
# COMPACT_ATOMS: atom_id res chain seq x y z
N MET A 1 0.09 -26.79 -11.30
CA MET A 1 -0.84 -25.68 -11.61
C MET A 1 -0.07 -24.36 -11.72
N PRO A 2 0.43 -23.97 -12.91
CA PRO A 2 1.24 -22.75 -13.09
C PRO A 2 0.41 -21.46 -13.25
N TYR A 3 -0.83 -21.57 -13.72
CA TYR A 3 -1.66 -20.43 -14.11
C TYR A 3 -2.08 -19.51 -12.95
N ILE A 4 -2.25 -20.04 -11.73
CA ILE A 4 -2.63 -19.24 -10.54
C ILE A 4 -1.45 -18.35 -10.08
N LYS A 5 -0.20 -18.71 -10.39
CA LYS A 5 0.99 -18.05 -9.84
C LYS A 5 1.39 -16.78 -10.60
N ALA A 6 0.95 -16.61 -11.85
CA ALA A 6 1.31 -15.46 -12.70
C ALA A 6 0.35 -14.27 -12.54
N HIS A 7 -0.94 -14.51 -12.25
CA HIS A 7 -1.96 -13.45 -12.16
C HIS A 7 -2.13 -12.83 -10.77
N CYS A 8 -1.64 -13.47 -9.69
CA CYS A 8 -1.71 -12.88 -8.35
C CYS A 8 -0.90 -11.58 -8.22
N HIS A 9 0.21 -11.44 -8.95
CA HIS A 9 1.11 -10.29 -8.81
C HIS A 9 0.46 -8.97 -9.28
N PRO A 10 -0.05 -8.85 -10.52
CA PRO A 10 -0.71 -7.61 -10.96
C PRO A 10 -2.03 -7.35 -10.22
N PHE A 11 -2.75 -8.39 -9.78
CA PHE A 11 -3.97 -8.22 -9.01
C PHE A 11 -3.72 -7.55 -7.65
N LEU A 12 -2.67 -7.96 -6.92
CA LEU A 12 -2.31 -7.35 -5.64
C LEU A 12 -1.85 -5.90 -5.82
N PHE A 13 -1.10 -5.59 -6.88
CA PHE A 13 -0.73 -4.21 -7.22
C PHE A 13 -1.96 -3.34 -7.51
N ALA A 14 -2.93 -3.87 -8.24
CA ALA A 14 -4.20 -3.19 -8.49
C ALA A 14 -4.95 -2.91 -7.19
N LEU A 15 -4.99 -3.89 -6.28
CA LEU A 15 -5.70 -3.78 -5.01
C LEU A 15 -5.06 -2.74 -4.08
N ILE A 16 -3.73 -2.71 -3.98
CA ILE A 16 -2.96 -1.65 -3.30
C ILE A 16 -3.26 -0.28 -3.92
N THR A 17 -3.33 -0.18 -5.25
CA THR A 17 -3.57 1.10 -5.92
C THR A 17 -4.99 1.63 -5.64
N VAL A 18 -6.00 0.75 -5.69
CA VAL A 18 -7.40 1.14 -5.45
C VAL A 18 -7.65 1.47 -3.97
N CYS A 19 -7.07 0.71 -3.05
CA CYS A 19 -7.17 1.00 -1.63
C CYS A 19 -6.47 2.33 -1.28
N ALA A 20 -5.28 2.59 -1.82
CA ALA A 20 -4.61 3.89 -1.71
C ALA A 20 -5.44 5.05 -2.31
N MET A 21 -6.10 4.84 -3.46
CA MET A 21 -7.00 5.85 -4.04
C MET A 21 -8.20 6.15 -3.13
N ALA A 22 -8.79 5.12 -2.52
CA ALA A 22 -9.89 5.28 -1.59
C ALA A 22 -9.46 6.06 -0.32
N GLU A 23 -8.26 5.77 0.19
CA GLU A 23 -7.70 6.45 1.35
C GLU A 23 -7.29 7.91 1.04
N LEU A 24 -6.81 8.18 -0.18
CA LEU A 24 -6.56 9.54 -0.68
C LEU A 24 -7.85 10.36 -0.65
N GLY A 25 -8.96 9.83 -1.18
CA GLY A 25 -10.24 10.53 -1.18
C GLY A 25 -10.76 10.82 0.24
N LEU A 26 -10.61 9.85 1.15
CA LEU A 26 -11.07 9.99 2.53
C LEU A 26 -10.22 10.98 3.34
N THR A 27 -8.90 10.94 3.20
CA THR A 27 -7.97 11.86 3.88
C THR A 27 -8.12 13.28 3.35
N ALA A 28 -8.29 13.47 2.03
CA ALA A 28 -8.58 14.78 1.44
C ALA A 28 -9.90 15.37 1.96
N PHE A 29 -10.95 14.56 2.06
CA PHE A 29 -12.24 14.98 2.62
C PHE A 29 -12.10 15.41 4.09
N LEU A 30 -11.41 14.61 4.92
CA LEU A 30 -11.16 14.92 6.32
C LEU A 30 -10.39 16.24 6.50
N ILE A 31 -9.41 16.50 5.63
CA ILE A 31 -8.64 17.76 5.65
C ILE A 31 -9.54 18.93 5.29
N ASN A 32 -10.36 18.80 4.24
CA ASN A 32 -11.28 19.86 3.84
C ASN A 32 -12.30 20.18 4.94
N ASP A 33 -12.97 19.17 5.50
CA ASP A 33 -13.97 19.35 6.56
C ASP A 33 -13.35 19.96 7.84
N SER A 34 -12.15 19.49 8.22
CA SER A 34 -11.43 20.01 9.38
C SER A 34 -10.97 21.46 9.18
N ASN A 35 -10.61 21.83 7.95
CA ASN A 35 -10.20 23.18 7.59
C ASN A 35 -11.39 24.15 7.56
N GLU A 36 -12.53 23.75 6.99
CA GLU A 36 -13.75 24.57 6.98
C GLU A 36 -14.25 24.86 8.40
N LYS A 37 -14.31 23.83 9.24
CA LYS A 37 -14.81 23.96 10.63
C LYS A 37 -13.78 24.50 11.62
N HIS A 38 -12.52 24.70 11.20
CA HIS A 38 -11.40 25.10 12.05
C HIS A 38 -11.26 24.22 13.32
N ASN A 39 -11.63 22.95 13.21
CA ASN A 39 -11.80 22.06 14.36
C ASN A 39 -10.82 20.87 14.29
N TRP A 40 -9.53 21.17 14.36
CA TRP A 40 -8.51 20.15 14.45
C TRP A 40 -8.43 19.62 15.89
N PRO A 41 -8.60 18.31 16.12
CA PRO A 41 -8.61 17.77 17.48
C PRO A 41 -7.24 17.89 18.17
N ASN A 42 -6.15 17.86 17.41
CA ASN A 42 -4.78 18.07 17.88
C ASN A 42 -3.84 18.39 16.70
N GLN A 43 -2.78 19.15 16.95
CA GLN A 43 -1.77 19.45 15.91
C GLN A 43 -1.03 18.19 15.43
N ARG A 44 -0.82 17.20 16.31
CA ARG A 44 -0.24 15.90 15.94
C ARG A 44 -1.14 15.11 14.99
N TYR A 45 -2.45 15.17 15.20
CA TYR A 45 -3.42 14.50 14.33
C TYR A 45 -3.42 15.12 12.94
N GLN A 46 -3.40 16.45 12.86
CA GLN A 46 -3.27 17.16 11.58
C GLN A 46 -2.02 16.72 10.79
N SER A 47 -0.85 16.66 11.43
CA SER A 47 0.38 16.18 10.77
C SER A 47 0.29 14.72 10.30
N LEU A 48 -0.42 13.86 11.05
CA LEU A 48 -0.60 12.45 10.70
C LEU A 48 -1.52 12.27 9.48
N VAL A 49 -2.63 13.00 9.44
CA VAL A 49 -3.57 12.93 8.30
C VAL A 49 -2.87 13.41 7.01
N ILE A 50 -2.05 14.48 7.09
CA ILE A 50 -1.25 14.96 5.96
C ILE A 50 -0.19 13.92 5.52
N LEU A 51 0.46 13.25 6.48
CA LEU A 51 1.40 12.16 6.17
C LEU A 51 0.70 11.00 5.45
N MET A 52 -0.51 10.65 5.87
CA MET A 52 -1.31 9.60 5.23
C MET A 52 -1.78 10.01 3.83
N GLU A 53 -2.20 11.25 3.64
CA GLU A 53 -2.52 11.78 2.31
C GLU A 53 -1.31 11.69 1.38
N PHE A 54 -0.12 12.12 1.84
CA PHE A 54 1.12 11.98 1.07
C PHE A 54 1.40 10.51 0.71
N ASN A 55 1.24 9.60 1.65
CA ASN A 55 1.49 8.18 1.43
C ASN A 55 0.47 7.57 0.44
N ALA A 56 -0.79 8.00 0.50
CA ALA A 56 -1.83 7.60 -0.42
C ALA A 56 -1.56 8.12 -1.85
N VAL A 57 -1.13 9.39 -2.00
CA VAL A 57 -0.71 9.96 -3.28
C VAL A 57 0.52 9.23 -3.83
N TRP A 58 1.54 9.00 -3.01
CA TRP A 58 2.73 8.23 -3.37
C TRP A 58 2.35 6.85 -3.90
N THR A 59 1.54 6.12 -3.14
CA THR A 59 1.15 4.75 -3.49
C THR A 59 0.29 4.73 -4.76
N THR A 60 -0.61 5.70 -4.92
CA THR A 60 -1.47 5.83 -6.10
C THR A 60 -0.68 6.14 -7.37
N VAL A 61 0.22 7.13 -7.35
CA VAL A 61 0.98 7.56 -8.53
C VAL A 61 1.88 6.43 -9.03
N PHE A 62 2.66 5.83 -8.13
CA PHE A 62 3.55 4.75 -8.50
C PHE A 62 2.80 3.46 -8.81
N GLY A 63 1.73 3.14 -8.07
CA GLY A 63 0.87 1.99 -8.34
C GLY A 63 0.22 2.07 -9.73
N ALA A 64 -0.31 3.24 -10.10
CA ALA A 64 -0.86 3.49 -11.43
C ALA A 64 0.21 3.39 -12.53
N ALA A 65 1.41 3.95 -12.29
CA ALA A 65 2.52 3.83 -13.24
C ALA A 65 2.93 2.37 -13.49
N TYR A 66 3.00 1.55 -12.42
CA TYR A 66 3.27 0.11 -12.54
C TYR A 66 2.17 -0.62 -13.32
N MET A 67 0.89 -0.27 -13.11
CA MET A 67 -0.22 -0.85 -13.87
C MET A 67 -0.16 -0.50 -15.36
N LEU A 68 0.15 0.76 -15.70
CA LEU A 68 0.32 1.20 -17.08
C LEU A 68 1.48 0.46 -17.77
N TRP A 69 2.62 0.30 -17.09
CA TRP A 69 3.74 -0.47 -17.61
C TRP A 69 3.44 -1.94 -17.85
N VAL A 70 2.59 -2.56 -17.01
CA VAL A 70 2.14 -3.94 -17.23
C VAL A 70 1.26 -4.06 -18.48
N VAL A 71 0.43 -3.04 -18.77
CA VAL A 71 -0.46 -3.01 -19.94
C VAL A 71 0.31 -2.74 -21.24
N ASP A 72 1.33 -1.88 -21.22
CA ASP A 72 2.15 -1.53 -22.39
C ASP A 72 3.11 -2.65 -22.85
N GLY A 73 3.23 -3.77 -22.13
CA GLY A 73 3.99 -4.95 -22.57
C GLY A 73 5.51 -4.73 -22.66
N ALA A 74 6.06 -3.71 -22.01
CA ALA A 74 7.45 -3.32 -22.19
C ALA A 74 8.46 -4.31 -21.57
N VAL A 75 9.46 -4.66 -22.40
CA VAL A 75 10.37 -5.82 -22.36
C VAL A 75 11.45 -5.81 -21.25
N HIS A 76 11.31 -4.98 -20.21
CA HIS A 76 12.26 -4.91 -19.07
C HIS A 76 11.67 -5.50 -17.78
N VAL A 77 10.98 -6.63 -17.90
CA VAL A 77 10.30 -7.34 -16.80
C VAL A 77 11.23 -7.56 -15.59
N LEU A 78 12.50 -7.90 -15.80
CA LEU A 78 13.45 -8.13 -14.69
C LEU A 78 13.84 -6.84 -13.94
N ALA A 79 14.02 -5.72 -14.66
CA ALA A 79 14.33 -4.43 -14.07
C ALA A 79 13.13 -3.83 -13.33
N GLY A 80 11.92 -4.01 -13.90
CA GLY A 80 10.66 -3.63 -13.25
C GLY A 80 10.38 -4.42 -11.97
N ILE A 81 10.76 -5.70 -11.91
CA ILE A 81 10.61 -6.50 -10.68
C ILE A 81 11.56 -6.01 -9.59
N ALA A 82 12.84 -5.75 -9.91
CA ALA A 82 13.79 -5.24 -8.92
C ALA A 82 13.38 -3.86 -8.38
N SER A 83 12.95 -2.94 -9.25
CA SER A 83 12.45 -1.62 -8.82
C SER A 83 11.16 -1.73 -8.00
N SER A 84 10.30 -2.69 -8.33
CA SER A 84 9.05 -2.93 -7.60
C SER A 84 9.29 -3.41 -6.16
N VAL A 85 10.34 -4.20 -5.89
CA VAL A 85 10.69 -4.63 -4.53
C VAL A 85 11.17 -3.46 -3.67
N VAL A 86 12.00 -2.58 -4.23
CA VAL A 86 12.46 -1.37 -3.53
C VAL A 86 11.28 -0.45 -3.24
N TRP A 87 10.40 -0.25 -4.22
CA TRP A 87 9.19 0.55 -4.05
C TRP A 87 8.26 -0.05 -2.99
N LEU A 88 7.92 -1.34 -3.07
CA LEU A 88 7.10 -2.04 -2.07
C LEU A 88 7.73 -1.97 -0.67
N GLY A 89 9.06 -2.07 -0.58
CA GLY A 89 9.78 -1.93 0.69
C GLY A 89 9.61 -0.55 1.30
N MET A 90 9.78 0.50 0.49
CA MET A 90 9.59 1.89 0.92
C MET A 90 8.12 2.15 1.32
N THR A 91 7.18 1.74 0.48
CA THR A 91 5.74 1.87 0.72
C THR A 91 5.32 1.11 1.99
N CYS A 92 5.88 -0.07 2.25
CA CYS A 92 5.67 -0.83 3.48
C CYS A 92 6.15 -0.07 4.74
N VAL A 93 7.33 0.57 4.67
CA VAL A 93 7.84 1.39 5.78
C VAL A 93 6.96 2.63 6.00
N LEU A 94 6.55 3.30 4.92
CA LEU A 94 5.67 4.48 5.00
C LEU A 94 4.31 4.12 5.64
N TRP A 95 3.64 3.08 5.15
CA TRP A 95 2.37 2.62 5.71
C TRP A 95 2.51 2.07 7.13
N GLY A 96 3.56 1.29 7.41
CA GLY A 96 3.78 0.71 8.74
C GLY A 96 4.07 1.77 9.80
N THR A 97 4.86 2.79 9.46
CA THR A 97 5.12 3.92 10.37
C THR A 97 3.88 4.79 10.54
N ALA A 98 3.17 5.12 9.46
CA ALA A 98 1.92 5.88 9.54
C ALA A 98 0.86 5.17 10.38
N ALA A 99 0.57 3.90 10.11
CA ALA A 99 -0.39 3.09 10.86
C ALA A 99 0.02 2.92 12.33
N GLY A 100 1.31 2.66 12.59
CA GLY A 100 1.83 2.49 13.95
C GLY A 100 1.72 3.76 14.79
N VAL A 101 2.09 4.92 14.23
CA VAL A 101 1.97 6.20 14.95
C VAL A 101 0.50 6.60 15.09
N MET A 102 -0.33 6.38 14.07
CA MET A 102 -1.77 6.64 14.14
C MET A 102 -2.43 5.84 15.26
N HIS A 103 -2.11 4.54 15.37
CA HIS A 103 -2.60 3.66 16.43
C HIS A 103 -2.23 4.16 17.83
N GLN A 104 -0.99 4.63 18.03
CA GLN A 104 -0.52 5.15 19.33
C GLN A 104 -1.13 6.51 19.70
N THR A 105 -1.38 7.36 18.71
CA THR A 105 -1.99 8.68 18.96
C THR A 105 -3.48 8.61 19.22
N ARG A 106 -4.12 7.49 18.89
CA ARG A 106 -5.52 7.26 19.14
C ARG A 106 -5.75 6.77 20.57
N ILE A 107 -6.23 7.66 21.43
CA ILE A 107 -6.60 7.35 22.82
C ILE A 107 -7.99 6.63 22.90
N GLY A 108 -8.64 6.34 21.79
CA GLY A 108 -10.07 5.98 21.75
C GLY A 108 -10.36 4.50 21.47
N GLY A 109 -11.06 3.84 22.39
CA GLY A 109 -11.72 2.55 22.16
C GLY A 109 -12.92 2.65 21.20
N ALA A 110 -13.79 1.63 21.20
CA ALA A 110 -14.93 1.53 20.28
C ALA A 110 -15.81 2.80 20.30
N CYS A 111 -15.95 3.47 19.15
CA CYS A 111 -16.79 4.64 19.00
C CYS A 111 -18.25 4.29 19.31
N THR A 112 -18.91 5.02 20.22
CA THR A 112 -20.36 4.96 20.37
C THR A 112 -21.01 5.67 19.16
N ALA A 113 -22.19 5.19 18.74
CA ALA A 113 -22.74 5.33 17.39
C ALA A 113 -23.00 6.76 16.85
N THR A 114 -22.70 7.83 17.57
CA THR A 114 -23.13 9.20 17.26
C THR A 114 -22.02 10.17 16.79
N LEU A 115 -20.73 9.81 16.82
CA LEU A 115 -19.65 10.68 16.30
C LEU A 115 -19.16 10.23 14.92
N SER A 116 -19.53 10.97 13.88
CA SER A 116 -19.09 10.75 12.48
C SER A 116 -17.56 10.75 12.35
N GLY A 117 -16.88 11.74 12.93
CA GLY A 117 -15.40 11.85 12.87
C GLY A 117 -14.63 10.70 13.53
N CYS A 118 -15.23 10.03 14.53
CA CYS A 118 -14.63 8.86 15.16
C CYS A 118 -14.65 7.64 14.20
N ARG A 119 -15.72 7.48 13.43
CA ARG A 119 -15.83 6.39 12.44
C ARG A 119 -14.86 6.61 11.28
N GLU A 120 -14.77 7.83 10.76
CA GLU A 120 -13.88 8.17 9.64
C GLU A 120 -12.41 7.92 10.01
N THR A 121 -11.99 8.35 11.20
CA THR A 121 -10.62 8.10 11.69
C THR A 121 -10.34 6.61 11.90
N LEU A 122 -11.35 5.82 12.31
CA LEU A 122 -11.22 4.37 12.44
C LEU A 122 -11.06 3.70 11.08
N THR A 123 -11.81 4.17 10.08
CA THR A 123 -11.72 3.66 8.72
C THR A 123 -10.33 3.93 8.13
N VAL A 124 -9.79 5.15 8.29
CA VAL A 124 -8.42 5.48 7.85
C VAL A 124 -7.41 4.55 8.51
N GLU A 125 -7.46 4.39 9.83
CA GLU A 125 -6.53 3.50 10.56
C GLU A 125 -6.57 2.06 10.04
N ILE A 126 -7.77 1.50 9.85
CA ILE A 126 -7.94 0.14 9.33
C ILE A 126 -7.43 0.04 7.90
N LEU A 127 -7.71 1.02 7.04
CA LEU A 127 -7.21 1.05 5.66
C LEU A 127 -5.69 1.07 5.61
N SER A 128 -5.03 1.87 6.46
CA SER A 128 -3.58 1.90 6.54
C SER A 128 -2.98 0.55 6.96
N TRP A 129 -3.63 -0.18 7.88
CA TRP A 129 -3.23 -1.54 8.26
C TRP A 129 -3.45 -2.55 7.14
N VAL A 130 -4.53 -2.41 6.38
CA VAL A 130 -4.82 -3.24 5.21
C VAL A 130 -3.77 -3.02 4.13
N GLU A 131 -3.43 -1.76 3.84
CA GLU A 131 -2.35 -1.38 2.91
C GLU A 131 -0.99 -1.95 3.34
N PHE A 132 -0.65 -1.83 4.62
CA PHE A 132 0.56 -2.43 5.17
C PHE A 132 0.58 -3.96 4.96
N GLY A 133 -0.53 -4.63 5.27
CA GLY A 133 -0.67 -6.08 5.07
C GLY A 133 -0.56 -6.50 3.61
N LEU A 134 -1.19 -5.76 2.70
CA LEU A 134 -1.14 -5.99 1.26
C LEU A 134 0.27 -5.77 0.71
N CYS A 135 0.95 -4.70 1.12
CA CYS A 135 2.33 -4.43 0.73
C CYS A 135 3.26 -5.56 1.19
N LEU A 136 3.13 -6.02 2.44
CA LEU A 136 3.95 -7.07 2.99
C LEU A 136 3.70 -8.43 2.30
N LEU A 137 2.44 -8.75 2.05
CA LEU A 137 2.05 -9.96 1.31
C LEU A 137 2.61 -9.93 -0.13
N THR A 138 2.49 -8.78 -0.81
CA THR A 138 3.00 -8.60 -2.18
C THR A 138 4.52 -8.69 -2.22
N LEU A 139 5.21 -8.12 -1.23
CA LEU A 139 6.66 -8.18 -1.11
C LEU A 139 7.16 -9.62 -0.88
N ILE A 140 6.51 -10.37 0.01
CA ILE A 140 6.82 -11.79 0.25
C ILE A 140 6.55 -12.60 -1.02
N GLY A 141 5.41 -12.39 -1.67
CA GLY A 141 5.04 -13.05 -2.92
C GLY A 141 6.09 -12.83 -4.02
N THR A 142 6.54 -11.58 -4.19
CA THR A 142 7.57 -11.20 -5.15
C THR A 142 8.91 -11.85 -4.82
N CYS A 143 9.34 -11.82 -3.56
CA CYS A 143 10.59 -12.45 -3.11
C CYS A 143 10.58 -13.98 -3.33
N LEU A 144 9.48 -14.66 -3.01
CA LEU A 144 9.33 -16.10 -3.20
C LEU A 144 9.32 -16.48 -4.68
N TRP A 145 8.70 -15.66 -5.53
CA TRP A 145 8.72 -15.85 -6.98
C TRP A 145 10.14 -15.74 -7.53
N VAL A 146 10.89 -14.70 -7.17
CA VAL A 146 12.30 -14.51 -7.58
C VAL A 146 13.16 -15.69 -7.14
N ARG A 147 13.02 -16.15 -5.88
CA ARG A 147 13.75 -17.33 -5.37
C ARG A 147 13.41 -18.62 -6.11
N THR A 148 12.13 -18.83 -6.43
CA THR A 148 11.68 -20.01 -7.19
C THR A 148 12.24 -19.99 -8.60
N ASN A 149 12.18 -18.85 -9.28
CA ASN A 149 12.65 -18.72 -10.66
C ASN A 149 14.17 -18.92 -10.76
N ARG A 150 14.92 -18.37 -9.79
CA ARG A 150 16.38 -18.59 -9.69
C ARG A 150 16.73 -20.06 -9.47
N ARG A 151 15.97 -20.79 -8.64
CA ARG A 151 16.17 -22.24 -8.42
C ARG A 151 15.92 -23.05 -9.69
N ASN A 152 14.88 -22.74 -10.45
CA ASN A 152 14.57 -23.44 -11.69
C ASN A 152 15.68 -23.24 -12.74
N HIS A 153 16.18 -22.01 -12.92
CA HIS A 153 17.31 -21.76 -13.82
C HIS A 153 18.57 -22.55 -13.42
N VAL A 154 18.93 -22.58 -12.13
CA VAL A 154 20.11 -23.33 -11.66
C VAL A 154 19.93 -24.84 -11.86
N SER A 155 18.72 -25.38 -11.70
CA SER A 155 18.44 -26.80 -11.95
C SER A 155 18.53 -27.18 -13.43
N ASP A 156 18.11 -26.29 -14.32
CA ASP A 156 18.12 -26.53 -15.77
C ASP A 156 19.56 -26.53 -16.32
N SER A 157 20.40 -25.58 -15.85
CA SER A 157 21.83 -25.55 -16.18
C SER A 157 22.60 -26.81 -15.75
N ARG A 158 22.14 -27.52 -14.72
CA ARG A 158 22.78 -28.78 -14.26
C ARG A 158 22.34 -30.02 -15.03
N ARG A 159 21.25 -29.95 -15.81
CA ARG A 159 20.80 -31.07 -16.65
C ARG A 159 21.41 -31.05 -18.06
N LEU A 160 22.10 -29.98 -18.42
CA LEU A 160 22.76 -29.79 -19.71
C LEU A 160 24.26 -30.13 -19.68
N VAL A 161 24.77 -30.69 -18.57
CA VAL A 161 26.13 -31.20 -18.40
C VAL A 161 26.04 -32.71 -18.14
#